data_AF-A0AAW8FGP8-F1
#
_entry.id   AF-A0AAW8FGP8-F1
#
_cell.length_a   1.000
_cell.length_b   1.000
_cell.length_c   1.000
_cell.angle_alpha   90.00
_cell.angle_beta   90.00
_cell.angle_gamma   90.00
#
_symmetry.space_group_name_H-M   'P 1'
#
loop_
_entity.id
_entity.type
_entity.pdbx_description
1 polymer ?
#
loop_
_entity_poly.entity_id
_entity_poly.type
_entity_poly.pdbx_seq_one_letter_code
_entity_poly.pdbx_strand_id
1 'polypeptide(L)'
;MNRTQREAAVRQIMERGAPQVPADLYGDVVRRGSRMLRRRTAARRIMWLLLFAASVAFVVWALTARPWVEPPSTTTPPMRGW
;
A
#
# COMPACT_ATOMS: atom_id res chain seq x y z
N MET A 1 37.40 -8.56 -28.14
CA MET A 1 37.74 -7.53 -27.14
C MET A 1 38.63 -8.16 -26.09
N ASN A 2 39.91 -7.80 -26.03
CA ASN A 2 40.89 -8.43 -25.12
C ASN A 2 40.73 -7.93 -23.67
N ARG A 3 41.05 -8.78 -22.69
CA ARG A 3 40.94 -8.49 -21.25
C ARG A 3 41.72 -7.22 -20.85
N THR A 4 42.87 -7.02 -21.47
CA THR A 4 43.73 -5.83 -21.32
C THR A 4 43.06 -4.54 -21.80
N GLN A 5 42.26 -4.56 -22.87
CA GLN A 5 41.51 -3.38 -23.32
C GLN A 5 40.39 -3.01 -22.34
N ARG A 6 39.76 -4.02 -21.72
CA ARG A 6 38.75 -3.81 -20.68
C ARG A 6 39.35 -3.16 -19.43
N GLU A 7 40.51 -3.64 -18.99
CA GLU A 7 41.21 -3.07 -17.84
C GLU A 7 41.65 -1.62 -18.09
N ALA A 8 42.18 -1.32 -19.28
CA ALA A 8 42.54 0.04 -19.67
C ALA A 8 41.32 0.97 -19.69
N ALA A 9 40.18 0.52 -20.23
CA ALA A 9 38.95 1.31 -20.26
C ALA A 9 38.38 1.57 -18.85
N VAL A 10 38.40 0.57 -17.96
CA VAL A 10 37.96 0.74 -16.57
C VAL A 10 38.87 1.72 -15.83
N ARG A 11 40.19 1.62 -16.02
CA ARG A 11 41.16 2.51 -15.40
C ARG A 11 40.99 3.95 -15.88
N GLN A 12 40.73 4.14 -17.17
CA GLN A 12 40.42 5.45 -17.76
C GLN A 12 39.12 6.05 -17.20
N ILE A 13 38.09 5.23 -16.96
CA ILE A 13 36.83 5.71 -16.36
C ILE A 13 37.03 6.08 -14.89
N MET A 14 37.81 5.30 -14.13
CA MET A 14 38.11 5.62 -12.72
C MET A 14 39.01 6.85 -12.59
N GLU A 15 40.00 7.02 -13.47
CA GLU A 15 40.86 8.21 -13.52
C GLU A 15 40.10 9.47 -13.95
N ARG A 16 38.98 9.33 -14.66
CA ARG A 16 38.20 10.48 -15.14
C ARG A 16 37.52 11.28 -14.03
N GLY A 17 37.54 10.81 -12.78
CA GLY A 17 36.95 11.48 -11.63
C GLY A 17 35.41 11.54 -11.70
N ALA A 18 34.76 11.49 -10.54
CA ALA A 18 33.32 11.67 -10.50
C ALA A 18 32.97 13.06 -11.07
N PRO A 19 32.04 13.16 -12.04
CA PRO A 19 31.61 14.46 -12.55
C PRO A 19 31.16 15.34 -11.39
N GLN A 20 31.65 16.58 -11.30
CA GLN A 20 31.16 17.53 -10.31
C GLN A 20 29.71 17.88 -10.63
N VAL A 21 28.79 17.17 -9.99
CA VAL A 21 27.36 17.43 -10.08
C VAL A 21 27.03 18.64 -9.19
N PRO A 22 26.34 19.66 -9.71
CA PRO A 22 25.84 20.78 -8.92
C PRO A 22 25.05 20.30 -7.71
N ALA A 23 25.39 20.80 -6.51
CA ALA A 23 24.77 20.38 -5.24
C ALA A 23 23.23 20.55 -5.22
N ASP A 24 22.70 21.50 -6.00
CA ASP A 24 21.28 21.78 -6.10
C ASP A 24 20.47 20.70 -6.84
N LEU A 25 21.12 19.89 -7.69
CA LEU A 25 20.42 18.83 -8.43
C LEU A 25 19.89 17.73 -7.50
N TYR A 26 20.61 17.41 -6.42
CA TYR A 26 20.16 16.40 -5.47
C TYR A 26 18.90 16.87 -4.72
N GLY A 27 18.88 18.13 -4.28
CA GLY A 27 17.74 18.75 -3.62
C GLY A 27 16.50 18.79 -4.50
N ASP A 28 16.65 19.14 -5.77
CA ASP A 28 15.55 19.25 -6.73
C ASP A 28 14.96 17.89 -7.13
N VAL A 29 15.81 16.86 -7.30
CA VAL A 29 15.38 15.49 -7.60
C VAL A 29 14.66 14.87 -6.41
N VAL A 30 15.17 15.06 -5.18
CA VAL A 30 14.50 14.62 -3.94
C VAL A 30 13.17 15.36 -3.76
N ARG A 31 13.12 16.66 -4.06
CA ARG A 31 11.90 17.47 -3.97
C ARG A 31 10.83 17.04 -4.99
N ARG A 32 11.22 16.66 -6.21
CA ARG A 32 10.29 16.04 -7.20
C ARG A 32 9.90 14.61 -6.84
N GLY A 33 10.84 13.77 -6.41
CA GLY A 33 10.63 12.36 -6.07
C GLY A 33 9.75 12.17 -4.83
N SER A 34 9.85 13.06 -3.84
CA SER A 34 9.07 13.00 -2.61
C SER A 34 7.56 13.14 -2.84
N ARG A 35 7.13 13.90 -3.87
CA ARG A 35 5.70 13.99 -4.24
C ARG A 35 5.16 12.67 -4.78
N MET A 36 5.95 11.95 -5.58
CA MET A 36 5.57 10.64 -6.14
C MET A 36 5.55 9.56 -5.05
N LEU A 37 6.52 9.58 -4.13
CA LEU A 37 6.54 8.66 -2.97
C LEU A 37 5.39 8.96 -2.00
N ARG A 38 5.13 10.23 -1.68
CA ARG A 38 4.00 10.61 -0.80
C ARG A 38 2.66 10.16 -1.37
N ARG A 39 2.47 10.24 -2.69
CA ARG A 39 1.25 9.73 -3.34
C ARG A 39 1.09 8.23 -3.15
N ARG A 40 2.16 7.44 -3.30
CA ARG A 40 2.11 5.98 -3.06
C ARG A 40 1.81 5.65 -1.61
N THR A 41 2.47 6.32 -0.67
CA THR A 41 2.23 6.11 0.76
C THR A 41 0.83 6.55 1.17
N ALA A 42 0.37 7.69 0.66
CA ALA A 42 -0.99 8.18 0.89
C ALA A 42 -2.03 7.24 0.27
N ALA A 43 -1.85 6.80 -0.98
CA ALA A 43 -2.75 5.85 -1.62
C ALA A 43 -2.82 4.53 -0.86
N ARG A 44 -1.69 4.01 -0.37
CA ARG A 44 -1.66 2.79 0.46
C ARG A 44 -2.33 3.01 1.82
N ARG A 45 -2.14 4.17 2.47
CA ARG A 45 -2.86 4.52 3.70
C ARG A 45 -4.36 4.64 3.45
N ILE A 46 -4.78 5.33 2.40
CA ILE A 46 -6.18 5.46 2.01
C ILE A 46 -6.78 4.08 1.73
N MET A 47 -6.08 3.23 0.99
CA MET A 47 -6.50 1.85 0.74
C MET A 47 -6.70 1.08 2.04
N TRP A 48 -5.76 1.14 2.98
CA TRP A 48 -5.88 0.51 4.29
C TRP A 48 -7.03 1.08 5.12
N LEU A 49 -7.22 2.40 5.12
CA LEU A 49 -8.33 3.05 5.80
C LEU A 49 -9.68 2.64 5.21
N LEU A 50 -9.78 2.55 3.88
CA LEU A 50 -10.99 2.09 3.20
C LEU A 50 -11.28 0.62 3.50
N LEU A 51 -10.26 -0.24 3.47
CA LEU A 51 -10.40 -1.65 3.85
C LEU A 51 -10.85 -1.80 5.30
N PHE A 52 -10.27 -1.02 6.21
CA PHE A 52 -10.66 -1.02 7.61
C PHE A 52 -12.11 -0.53 7.79
N ALA A 53 -12.47 0.58 7.17
CA ALA A 53 -13.83 1.12 7.21
C ALA A 53 -14.87 0.12 6.65
N ALA A 54 -14.56 -0.53 5.52
CA ALA A 54 -15.40 -1.56 4.93
C ALA A 54 -15.55 -2.77 5.87
N SER A 55 -14.46 -3.21 6.49
CA SER A 55 -14.48 -4.30 7.47
C SER A 55 -15.35 -3.96 8.69
N VAL A 56 -15.20 -2.75 9.25
CA VAL A 56 -16.02 -2.29 10.37
C VAL A 56 -17.50 -2.21 9.97
N ALA A 57 -17.82 -1.63 8.81
CA ALA A 57 -19.18 -1.56 8.30
C ALA A 57 -19.79 -2.96 8.13
N PHE A 58 -19.03 -3.92 7.59
CA PHE A 58 -19.46 -5.31 7.45
C PHE A 58 -19.72 -5.98 8.80
N VAL A 59 -18.84 -5.77 9.80
CA VAL A 59 -19.02 -6.32 11.15
C VAL A 59 -20.26 -5.73 11.81
N VAL A 60 -20.46 -4.41 11.73
CA VAL A 60 -21.66 -3.74 12.26
C VAL A 60 -22.91 -4.28 11.58
N TRP A 61 -22.90 -4.41 10.27
CA TRP A 61 -24.01 -5.00 9.53
C TRP A 61 -24.28 -6.45 9.98
N ALA A 62 -23.25 -7.28 10.12
CA ALA A 62 -23.41 -8.68 10.56
C ALA A 62 -23.97 -8.78 11.99
N LEU A 63 -23.56 -7.88 12.90
CA LEU A 63 -24.05 -7.83 14.27
C LEU A 63 -25.50 -7.32 14.38
N THR A 64 -25.90 -6.38 13.51
CA THR A 64 -27.25 -5.80 13.50
C THR A 64 -28.25 -6.72 12.81
N ALA A 65 -27.95 -7.18 11.60
CA ALA A 65 -28.83 -8.06 10.83
C ALA A 65 -28.90 -9.47 11.41
N ARG A 66 -27.89 -9.89 12.20
CA ARG A 66 -27.73 -11.24 12.75
C ARG A 66 -28.25 -12.33 11.79
N PRO A 67 -27.74 -12.41 10.54
CA PRO A 67 -28.30 -13.30 9.52
C PRO A 67 -28.18 -14.79 9.88
N TRP A 68 -27.37 -15.09 10.90
CA TRP A 68 -27.13 -16.41 11.46
C TRP A 68 -28.10 -16.76 12.61
N VAL A 69 -28.99 -15.85 13.00
CA VAL A 69 -30.04 -16.15 13.96
C VAL A 69 -31.18 -16.79 13.21
N GLU A 70 -31.41 -18.07 13.51
CA GLU A 70 -32.61 -18.79 13.10
C GLU A 70 -33.83 -17.94 13.50
N PRO A 71 -34.73 -17.59 12.56
CA PRO A 71 -35.96 -16.92 12.90
C PRO A 71 -36.66 -17.73 14.00
N PRO A 72 -37.12 -17.13 15.11
CA PRO A 72 -37.81 -17.87 16.14
C PRO A 72 -38.93 -18.64 15.47
N SER A 73 -38.85 -19.96 15.55
CA SER A 73 -39.72 -20.87 14.83
C SER A 73 -41.15 -20.56 15.27
N THR A 74 -41.92 -19.88 14.41
CA THR A 74 -43.35 -19.59 14.59
C THR A 74 -44.18 -20.87 14.43
N THR A 75 -43.72 -21.94 15.07
CA THR A 75 -44.35 -23.27 15.07
C THR A 75 -44.44 -23.79 16.50
N THR A 76 -44.66 -22.89 17.45
CA THR A 76 -45.42 -23.30 18.65
C THR A 76 -46.88 -22.98 18.33
N PRO A 77 -47.72 -23.96 18.01
CA PRO A 77 -49.16 -23.71 17.90
C PRO A 77 -49.62 -23.07 19.22
N PRO A 78 -50.54 -22.09 19.17
CA PRO A 78 -51.00 -21.45 20.39
C PRO A 78 -51.54 -22.54 21.32
N MET A 79 -50.87 -22.74 22.46
CA MET A 79 -51.41 -23.50 23.58
C MET A 79 -52.67 -22.76 24.05
N ARG A 80 -53.81 -23.07 23.45
CA ARG A 80 -55.13 -22.75 23.98
C ARG A 80 -55.38 -23.70 25.14
N GLY A 81 -54.84 -23.33 26.30
CA GLY A 81 -54.95 -24.11 27.52
C GLY A 81 -55.21 -23.21 28.71
N TRP A 82 -56.29 -22.42 28.65
CA TRP A 82 -57.23 -22.06 29.72
C TRP A 82 -58.55 -21.65 29.04
#